data_AF-A0A357V0H7-F1
#
_entry.id   AF-A0A357V0H7-F1
#
_cell.length_a   1.000
_cell.length_b   1.000
_cell.length_c   1.000
_cell.angle_alpha   90.00
_cell.angle_beta   90.00
_cell.angle_gamma   90.00
#
_symmetry.space_group_name_H-M   'P 1'
#
loop_
_entity.id
_entity.type
_entity.pdbx_description
1 polymer ?
#
loop_
_entity_poly.entity_id
_entity_poly.type
_entity_poly.pdbx_seq_one_letter_code
_entity_poly.pdbx_strand_id
1 'polypeptide(L)'
;RTGQVYAAAVSPDGRRALSAGRDGRLMEWDLATGAILTTIPAHEKIIWAARFAPDGRFALTASADETTAVWHLETGDRIGLKASDKTGKQPWLSSDHPGARLYTKCANCHALNAQAASRSGPHFEGLWGRRVGAVEGYNYSGALRNKSFTWNEKTLFDLFYQGPDKFLPGTKMPVQQVPDKEQLANLVDYLRVLTTGGAKQ
;
A
#
# COMPACT_ATOMS: atom_id res chain seq x y z
N ARG A 1 24.98 -9.22 5.77
CA ARG A 1 25.31 -8.01 4.97
C ARG A 1 26.82 -7.96 4.74
N THR A 2 27.32 -7.54 3.57
CA THR A 2 28.77 -7.62 3.21
C THR A 2 29.46 -6.25 3.04
N GLY A 3 28.81 -5.16 3.43
CA GLY A 3 29.35 -3.80 3.33
C GLY A 3 29.10 -2.95 4.56
N GLN A 4 29.81 -1.83 4.67
CA GLN A 4 29.64 -0.84 5.74
C GLN A 4 28.18 -0.39 5.85
N VAL A 5 27.70 -0.27 7.09
CA VAL A 5 26.37 0.24 7.41
C VAL A 5 26.49 1.73 7.70
N TYR A 6 25.69 2.55 7.03
CA TYR A 6 25.68 4.01 7.19
C TYR A 6 24.40 4.52 7.86
N ALA A 7 23.32 3.74 7.80
CA ALA A 7 22.04 4.10 8.40
C ALA A 7 21.44 2.93 9.16
N ALA A 8 20.85 3.23 10.31
CA ALA A 8 19.98 2.34 11.05
C ALA A 8 18.84 3.14 11.69
N ALA A 9 17.65 2.55 11.77
CA ALA A 9 16.48 3.17 12.38
C ALA A 9 15.61 2.11 13.05
N VAL A 10 15.00 2.42 14.19
CA VAL A 10 13.99 1.57 14.85
C VAL A 10 12.60 1.99 14.37
N SER A 11 11.70 1.02 14.21
CA SER A 11 10.31 1.28 13.81
C SER A 11 9.54 2.04 14.89
N PRO A 12 8.45 2.76 14.52
CA PRO A 12 7.64 3.51 15.49
C PRO A 12 7.07 2.65 16.63
N ASP A 13 6.79 1.37 16.38
CA ASP A 13 6.30 0.41 17.37
C ASP A 13 7.43 -0.25 18.20
N GLY A 14 8.70 0.04 17.90
CA GLY A 14 9.87 -0.51 18.59
C GLY A 14 10.17 -1.98 18.29
N ARG A 15 9.45 -2.63 17.36
CA ARG A 15 9.56 -4.08 17.13
C ARG A 15 10.51 -4.46 16.01
N ARG A 16 10.80 -3.52 15.10
CA ARG A 16 11.61 -3.75 13.90
C ARG A 16 12.73 -2.74 13.80
N ALA A 17 13.74 -3.05 13.01
CA ALA A 17 14.79 -2.11 12.64
C ALA A 17 15.07 -2.12 11.14
N LEU A 18 15.56 -1.00 10.62
CA LEU A 18 16.15 -0.92 9.29
C LEU A 18 17.67 -0.82 9.41
N SER A 19 18.36 -1.34 8.40
CA SER A 19 19.75 -1.02 8.14
C SER A 19 19.98 -0.75 6.65
N ALA A 20 20.80 0.24 6.33
CA ALA A 20 21.19 0.58 4.95
C ALA A 20 22.66 1.05 4.88
N GLY A 21 23.29 0.98 3.70
CA GLY A 21 24.74 1.02 3.63
C GLY A 21 25.34 0.82 2.23
N ARG A 22 26.64 0.47 2.19
CA ARG A 22 27.50 0.47 0.99
C ARG A 22 27.02 -0.43 -0.14
N ASP A 23 26.39 -1.55 0.19
CA ASP A 23 25.92 -2.55 -0.77
C ASP A 23 24.54 -2.22 -1.39
N GLY A 24 24.02 -1.01 -1.17
CA GLY A 24 22.77 -0.55 -1.80
C GLY A 24 21.51 -1.27 -1.31
N ARG A 25 21.63 -2.11 -0.29
CA ARG A 25 20.51 -2.90 0.25
C ARG A 25 19.83 -2.19 1.41
N LEU A 26 18.50 -2.19 1.43
CA LEU A 26 17.72 -1.90 2.62
C LEU A 26 17.33 -3.23 3.25
N MET A 27 17.66 -3.43 4.53
CA MET A 27 17.30 -4.64 5.26
C MET A 27 16.41 -4.28 6.43
N GLU A 28 15.34 -5.04 6.63
CA GLU A 28 14.46 -4.97 7.78
C GLU A 28 14.71 -6.15 8.71
N TRP A 29 14.72 -5.90 10.01
CA TRP A 29 15.04 -6.85 11.06
C TRP A 29 13.90 -6.93 12.06
N ASP A 30 13.64 -8.13 12.55
CA ASP A 30 12.86 -8.36 13.76
C ASP A 30 13.78 -8.19 14.98
N LEU A 31 13.44 -7.27 15.88
CA LEU A 31 14.30 -6.97 17.03
C LEU A 31 14.20 -7.99 18.17
N ALA A 32 13.14 -8.79 18.22
CA ALA A 32 12.97 -9.81 19.26
C ALA A 32 13.82 -11.05 18.96
N THR A 33 13.94 -11.41 17.69
CA THR A 33 14.61 -12.63 17.22
C THR A 33 15.96 -12.36 16.57
N GLY A 34 16.21 -11.13 16.11
CA GLY A 34 17.37 -10.77 15.30
C GLY A 34 17.30 -11.26 13.85
N ALA A 35 16.16 -11.83 13.43
CA ALA A 35 15.98 -12.34 12.08
C ALA A 35 15.83 -11.20 11.05
N ILE A 36 16.27 -11.45 9.82
CA ILE A 36 15.99 -10.56 8.69
C ILE A 36 14.58 -10.85 8.19
N LEU A 37 13.72 -9.83 8.21
CA LEU A 37 12.35 -9.91 7.68
C LEU A 37 12.33 -9.71 6.17
N THR A 38 13.00 -8.65 5.69
CA THR A 38 13.06 -8.31 4.26
C THR A 38 14.44 -7.81 3.88
N THR A 39 14.88 -8.12 2.66
CA THR A 39 16.05 -7.50 2.02
C THR A 39 15.67 -6.95 0.65
N ILE A 40 15.78 -5.65 0.49
CA ILE A 40 15.41 -4.93 -0.72
C ILE A 40 16.70 -4.45 -1.41
N PRO A 41 16.96 -4.81 -2.69
CA PRO A 41 18.01 -4.19 -3.49
C PRO A 41 17.59 -2.77 -3.89
N ALA A 42 17.59 -1.87 -2.92
CA ALA A 42 16.94 -0.56 -3.03
C ALA A 42 17.67 0.38 -4.02
N HIS A 43 19.01 0.34 -4.02
CA HIS A 43 19.82 1.26 -4.79
C HIS A 43 21.03 0.55 -5.39
N GLU A 44 21.52 1.03 -6.54
CA GLU A 44 22.76 0.53 -7.16
C GLU A 44 24.02 1.08 -6.48
N LYS A 45 23.87 2.15 -5.69
CA LYS A 45 24.95 2.80 -4.94
C LYS A 45 24.66 2.83 -3.45
N ILE A 46 25.61 3.41 -2.71
CA ILE A 46 25.59 3.53 -1.24
C ILE A 46 24.30 4.21 -0.78
N ILE A 47 23.63 3.63 0.22
CA ILE A 47 22.54 4.30 0.94
C ILE A 47 23.12 5.02 2.15
N TRP A 48 22.91 6.33 2.21
CA TRP A 48 23.39 7.19 3.31
C TRP A 48 22.39 7.33 4.44
N ALA A 49 21.10 7.27 4.12
CA ALA A 49 20.03 7.42 5.10
C ALA A 49 18.88 6.45 4.80
N ALA A 50 18.29 5.91 5.86
CA ALA A 50 17.07 5.11 5.80
C ALA A 50 16.22 5.41 7.04
N ARG A 51 14.90 5.58 6.85
CA ARG A 51 13.97 5.86 7.95
C ARG A 51 12.62 5.21 7.72
N PHE A 52 12.00 4.69 8.78
CA PHE A 52 10.60 4.27 8.73
C PHE A 52 9.65 5.45 8.53
N ALA A 53 8.58 5.22 7.79
CA ALA A 53 7.40 6.05 7.85
C ALA A 53 6.70 5.90 9.22
N PRO A 54 5.88 6.88 9.65
CA PRO A 54 5.19 6.82 10.94
C PRO A 54 4.25 5.61 11.11
N ASP A 55 3.73 5.06 10.01
CA ASP A 55 2.89 3.86 10.04
C ASP A 55 3.71 2.55 10.06
N GLY A 56 5.04 2.65 9.98
CA GLY A 56 5.95 1.50 9.97
C GLY A 56 5.87 0.61 8.73
N ARG A 57 5.06 0.94 7.73
CA ARG A 57 4.87 0.09 6.53
C ARG A 57 5.83 0.44 5.41
N PHE A 58 6.29 1.69 5.40
CA PHE A 58 7.19 2.20 4.39
C PHE A 58 8.55 2.59 4.97
N ALA A 59 9.55 2.62 4.11
CA ALA A 59 10.84 3.23 4.39
C ALA A 59 11.18 4.28 3.33
N LEU A 60 11.77 5.39 3.74
CA LEU A 60 12.41 6.36 2.86
C LEU A 60 13.92 6.10 2.88
N THR A 61 14.55 6.03 1.71
CA THR A 61 16.00 5.96 1.56
C THR A 61 16.54 7.15 0.76
N ALA A 62 17.79 7.53 1.03
CA ALA A 62 18.56 8.49 0.25
C ALA A 62 19.93 7.90 -0.12
N SER A 63 20.30 7.97 -1.40
CA SER A 63 21.43 7.23 -1.97
C SER A 63 22.42 8.12 -2.72
N ALA A 64 23.66 7.62 -2.84
CA ALA A 64 24.71 8.17 -3.69
C ALA A 64 24.39 8.09 -5.20
N ASP A 65 23.32 7.42 -5.59
CA ASP A 65 22.80 7.44 -6.97
C ASP A 65 21.97 8.68 -7.30
N GLU A 66 21.99 9.69 -6.42
CA GLU A 66 21.27 10.96 -6.57
C GLU A 66 19.76 10.80 -6.51
N THR A 67 19.26 9.67 -6.01
CA THR A 67 17.83 9.44 -5.81
C THR A 67 17.46 9.20 -4.36
N THR A 68 16.23 9.61 -4.05
CA THR A 68 15.48 9.12 -2.89
C THR A 68 14.39 8.16 -3.37
N ALA A 69 14.05 7.18 -2.54
CA ALA A 69 12.99 6.23 -2.86
C ALA A 69 12.17 5.90 -1.62
N VAL A 70 10.86 5.74 -1.80
CA VAL A 70 9.99 5.16 -0.78
C VAL A 70 9.84 3.67 -1.11
N TRP A 71 9.88 2.82 -0.10
CA TRP A 71 9.80 1.37 -0.24
C TRP A 71 8.65 0.85 0.59
N HIS A 72 7.83 -0.02 0.03
CA HIS A 72 6.91 -0.81 0.82
C HIS A 72 7.66 -2.01 1.40
N LEU A 73 7.81 -2.07 2.73
CA LEU A 73 8.72 -3.01 3.38
C LEU A 73 8.27 -4.47 3.30
N GLU A 74 6.96 -4.71 3.19
CA GLU A 74 6.42 -6.07 3.09
C GLU A 74 6.55 -6.66 1.68
N THR A 75 6.42 -5.83 0.63
CA THR A 75 6.52 -6.31 -0.76
C THR A 75 7.89 -6.13 -1.36
N GLY A 76 8.69 -5.21 -0.83
CA GLY A 76 9.96 -4.81 -1.42
C GLY A 76 9.81 -3.84 -2.59
N ASP A 77 8.59 -3.45 -2.94
CA ASP A 77 8.34 -2.59 -4.10
C ASP A 77 8.90 -1.18 -3.87
N ARG A 78 9.50 -0.63 -4.93
CA ARG A 78 9.80 0.79 -5.01
C ARG A 78 8.52 1.55 -5.26
N ILE A 79 8.39 2.67 -4.58
CA ILE A 79 7.23 3.51 -4.63
C ILE A 79 7.66 4.96 -4.93
N GLY A 80 7.35 5.48 -6.12
CA GLY A 80 7.67 6.85 -6.55
C GLY A 80 9.04 6.97 -7.24
N LEU A 81 9.05 7.36 -8.52
CA LEU A 81 10.27 7.37 -9.34
C LEU A 81 10.80 8.76 -9.73
N LYS A 82 10.22 9.89 -9.29
CA LYS A 82 10.71 11.22 -9.73
C LYS A 82 10.75 12.26 -8.63
N ALA A 83 11.97 12.66 -8.27
CA ALA A 83 12.26 13.83 -7.43
C ALA A 83 11.77 15.17 -8.02
N SER A 84 11.30 15.18 -9.28
CA SER A 84 10.78 16.38 -9.96
C SER A 84 9.26 16.46 -10.09
N ASP A 85 8.50 15.45 -9.65
CA ASP A 85 7.05 15.48 -9.82
C ASP A 85 6.37 16.23 -8.66
N LYS A 86 6.35 17.57 -8.77
CA LYS A 86 5.58 18.47 -7.87
C LYS A 86 4.06 18.25 -7.94
N THR A 87 3.58 17.26 -8.68
CA THR A 87 2.14 16.98 -8.84
C THR A 87 1.52 16.19 -7.70
N GLY A 88 2.29 15.79 -6.68
CA GLY A 88 1.73 15.14 -5.49
C GLY A 88 1.06 13.79 -5.78
N LYS A 89 1.51 13.08 -6.82
CA LYS A 89 0.99 11.74 -7.11
C LYS A 89 1.44 10.77 -6.03
N GLN A 90 0.46 10.17 -5.37
CA GLN A 90 0.67 9.35 -4.20
C GLN A 90 1.52 8.10 -4.53
N PRO A 91 2.42 7.69 -3.63
CA PRO A 91 3.47 6.73 -3.92
C PRO A 91 2.94 5.45 -4.64
N TRP A 92 1.85 4.87 -4.15
CA TRP A 92 1.24 3.62 -4.65
C TRP A 92 0.74 3.65 -6.10
N LEU A 93 0.74 4.80 -6.78
CA LEU A 93 0.43 4.94 -8.21
C LEU A 93 1.59 4.52 -9.12
N SER A 94 2.76 4.20 -8.55
CA SER A 94 4.01 3.92 -9.27
C SER A 94 4.77 2.70 -8.72
N SER A 95 4.05 1.76 -8.12
CA SER A 95 4.60 0.45 -7.71
C SER A 95 4.79 -0.47 -8.91
N ASP A 96 5.79 -1.35 -8.82
CA ASP A 96 6.06 -2.42 -9.79
C ASP A 96 5.08 -3.60 -9.66
N HIS A 97 4.23 -3.62 -8.64
CA HIS A 97 3.20 -4.63 -8.46
C HIS A 97 2.22 -4.63 -9.65
N PRO A 98 1.88 -5.79 -10.25
CA PRO A 98 1.03 -5.84 -11.45
C PRO A 98 -0.37 -5.22 -11.25
N GLY A 99 -0.88 -5.22 -10.01
CA GLY A 99 -2.14 -4.57 -9.64
C GLY A 99 -2.10 -3.04 -9.54
N ALA A 100 -0.92 -2.43 -9.45
CA ALA A 100 -0.77 -1.00 -9.20
C ALA A 100 -1.39 -0.14 -10.30
N ARG A 101 -1.27 -0.58 -11.56
CA ARG A 101 -1.83 0.11 -12.71
C ARG A 101 -3.35 0.24 -12.63
N LEU A 102 -4.04 -0.81 -12.16
CA LEU A 102 -5.49 -0.80 -12.00
C LEU A 102 -5.95 -0.03 -10.76
N TYR A 103 -5.13 -0.04 -9.70
CA TYR A 103 -5.42 0.69 -8.47
C TYR A 103 -5.44 2.21 -8.64
N THR A 104 -4.79 2.74 -9.67
CA THR A 104 -4.80 4.18 -9.98
C THR A 104 -6.20 4.78 -10.07
N LYS A 105 -7.19 4.01 -10.53
CA LYS A 105 -8.60 4.42 -10.56
C LYS A 105 -9.20 4.53 -9.16
N CYS A 106 -8.87 3.59 -8.27
CA CYS A 106 -9.33 3.61 -6.87
C CYS A 106 -8.70 4.78 -6.10
N ALA A 107 -7.41 5.05 -6.31
CA ALA A 107 -6.68 6.11 -5.64
C ALA A 107 -7.23 7.53 -5.90
N ASN A 108 -7.96 7.75 -7.01
CA ASN A 108 -8.61 9.02 -7.28
C ASN A 108 -9.73 9.36 -6.28
N CYS A 109 -10.40 8.32 -5.75
CA CYS A 109 -11.57 8.48 -4.90
C CYS A 109 -11.33 8.05 -3.46
N HIS A 110 -10.31 7.24 -3.19
CA HIS A 110 -10.13 6.60 -1.89
C HIS A 110 -8.78 6.94 -1.26
N ALA A 111 -8.81 7.25 0.03
CA ALA A 111 -7.61 7.29 0.85
C ALA A 111 -7.30 5.90 1.45
N LEU A 112 -6.05 5.68 1.83
CA LEU A 112 -5.65 4.43 2.50
C LEU A 112 -6.04 4.39 3.98
N ASN A 113 -6.02 5.53 4.69
CA ASN A 113 -6.32 5.61 6.13
C ASN A 113 -7.30 6.74 6.47
N ALA A 114 -7.87 6.71 7.67
CA ALA A 114 -8.84 7.68 8.15
C ALA A 114 -8.24 9.07 8.45
N GLN A 115 -6.93 9.14 8.69
CA GLN A 115 -6.23 10.40 8.99
C GLN A 115 -5.90 11.21 7.72
N ALA A 116 -6.01 10.59 6.54
CA ALA A 116 -5.83 11.27 5.27
C ALA A 116 -6.97 12.27 5.00
N ALA A 117 -6.69 13.26 4.14
CA ALA A 117 -7.70 14.20 3.69
C ALA A 117 -8.91 13.48 3.06
N SER A 118 -10.11 13.99 3.36
CA SER A 118 -11.37 13.45 2.84
C SER A 118 -11.37 13.40 1.30
N ARG A 119 -11.96 12.34 0.75
CA ARG A 119 -12.07 12.07 -0.69
C ARG A 119 -13.52 11.78 -1.05
N SER A 120 -13.81 11.66 -2.34
CA SER A 120 -15.15 11.35 -2.84
C SER A 120 -15.65 9.95 -2.47
N GLY A 121 -14.76 9.04 -2.07
CA GLY A 121 -15.04 7.70 -1.56
C GLY A 121 -14.50 7.47 -0.14
N PRO A 122 -14.98 6.44 0.58
CA PRO A 122 -14.53 6.12 1.94
C PRO A 122 -13.07 5.63 1.95
N HIS A 123 -12.34 5.83 3.06
CA HIS A 123 -10.98 5.30 3.19
C HIS A 123 -10.97 3.75 3.29
N PHE A 124 -9.80 3.15 3.02
CA PHE A 124 -9.61 1.69 3.05
C PHE A 124 -9.04 1.12 4.35
N GLU A 125 -8.84 1.92 5.39
CA GLU A 125 -8.42 1.41 6.71
C GLU A 125 -9.33 0.28 7.22
N GLY A 126 -8.74 -0.86 7.56
CA GLY A 126 -9.51 -2.03 7.98
C GLY A 126 -10.45 -2.57 6.90
N LEU A 127 -10.16 -2.37 5.60
CA LEU A 127 -11.02 -2.83 4.51
C LEU A 127 -11.42 -4.29 4.70
N TRP A 128 -10.46 -5.17 4.96
CA TRP A 128 -10.69 -6.61 5.07
C TRP A 128 -11.41 -6.98 6.37
N GLY A 129 -12.57 -7.62 6.24
CA GLY A 129 -13.47 -7.96 7.34
C GLY A 129 -14.46 -6.86 7.72
N ARG A 130 -14.26 -5.61 7.27
CA ARG A 130 -15.17 -4.52 7.60
C ARG A 130 -16.50 -4.65 6.89
N ARG A 131 -17.58 -4.41 7.62
CA ARG A 131 -18.95 -4.40 7.09
C ARG A 131 -19.09 -3.36 5.98
N VAL A 132 -19.86 -3.71 4.95
CA VAL A 132 -20.24 -2.77 3.90
C VAL A 132 -20.94 -1.54 4.48
N GLY A 133 -20.58 -0.34 4.01
CA GLY A 133 -21.21 0.90 4.47
C GLY A 133 -20.85 1.34 5.89
N ALA A 134 -19.74 0.86 6.47
CA ALA A 134 -19.43 1.05 7.89
C ALA A 134 -18.31 2.09 8.19
N VAL A 135 -17.86 2.88 7.22
CA VAL A 135 -16.92 3.99 7.51
C VAL A 135 -17.65 5.12 8.21
N GLU A 136 -17.25 5.41 9.44
CA GLU A 136 -17.78 6.50 10.23
C GLU A 136 -17.56 7.85 9.54
N GLY A 137 -18.56 8.73 9.60
CA GLY A 137 -18.52 10.06 8.98
C GLY A 137 -18.64 10.08 7.45
N TYR A 138 -18.66 8.93 6.77
CA TYR A 138 -18.85 8.88 5.30
C TYR A 138 -20.33 8.74 4.90
N ASN A 139 -20.80 9.60 3.99
CA ASN A 139 -22.18 9.60 3.54
C ASN A 139 -22.43 8.61 2.38
N TYR A 140 -22.82 7.40 2.72
CA TYR A 140 -23.12 6.33 1.76
C TYR A 140 -24.43 6.55 0.98
N SER A 141 -24.47 6.07 -0.28
CA SER A 141 -25.73 6.04 -1.04
C SER A 141 -26.67 4.95 -0.51
N GLY A 142 -27.95 5.06 -0.91
CA GLY A 142 -28.99 4.07 -0.55
C GLY A 142 -28.69 2.63 -0.99
N ALA A 143 -27.80 2.44 -2.00
CA ALA A 143 -27.40 1.15 -2.54
C ALA A 143 -26.81 0.17 -1.50
N LEU A 144 -26.33 0.71 -0.37
CA LEU A 144 -25.65 -0.03 0.67
C LEU A 144 -26.53 -0.28 1.90
N ARG A 145 -27.68 0.40 2.02
CA ARG A 145 -28.53 0.42 3.24
C ARG A 145 -29.00 -0.96 3.70
N ASN A 146 -29.25 -1.88 2.77
CA ASN A 146 -29.78 -3.22 3.04
C ASN A 146 -28.78 -4.34 2.72
N LYS A 147 -27.50 -4.00 2.52
CA LYS A 147 -26.47 -5.00 2.22
C LYS A 147 -25.83 -5.47 3.53
N SER A 148 -25.72 -6.78 3.67
CA SER A 148 -25.19 -7.46 4.86
C SER A 148 -24.05 -8.38 4.46
N PHE A 149 -22.93 -7.78 4.05
CA PHE A 149 -21.69 -8.52 3.82
C PHE A 149 -20.49 -7.76 4.38
N THR A 150 -19.38 -8.47 4.50
CA THR A 150 -18.07 -7.90 4.86
C THR A 150 -17.17 -7.89 3.63
N TRP A 151 -16.32 -6.88 3.52
CA TRP A 151 -15.32 -6.82 2.47
C TRP A 151 -14.27 -7.91 2.71
N ASN A 152 -14.18 -8.82 1.75
CA ASN A 152 -13.17 -9.87 1.66
C ASN A 152 -12.83 -10.10 0.18
N GLU A 153 -11.91 -11.02 -0.07
CA GLU A 153 -11.43 -11.35 -1.42
C GLU A 153 -12.58 -11.65 -2.38
N LYS A 154 -13.49 -12.54 -1.98
CA LYS A 154 -14.64 -12.92 -2.80
C LYS A 154 -15.51 -11.71 -3.14
N THR A 155 -15.85 -10.88 -2.16
CA THR A 155 -16.73 -9.72 -2.40
C THR A 155 -16.07 -8.64 -3.26
N LEU A 156 -14.76 -8.44 -3.16
CA LEU A 156 -14.02 -7.51 -4.01
C LEU A 156 -13.88 -8.08 -5.43
N PHE A 157 -13.62 -9.39 -5.56
CA PHE A 157 -13.68 -10.07 -6.84
C PHE A 157 -15.04 -9.91 -7.51
N ASP A 158 -16.13 -10.23 -6.80
CA ASP A 158 -17.49 -10.12 -7.32
C ASP A 158 -17.81 -8.66 -7.74
N LEU A 159 -17.43 -7.68 -6.91
CA LEU A 159 -17.61 -6.25 -7.20
C LEU A 159 -16.97 -5.85 -8.53
N PHE A 160 -15.69 -6.15 -8.73
CA PHE A 160 -14.94 -5.69 -9.90
C PHE A 160 -15.13 -6.60 -11.12
N TYR A 161 -15.42 -7.90 -10.94
CA TYR A 161 -15.72 -8.81 -12.04
C TYR A 161 -17.08 -8.47 -12.68
N GLN A 162 -18.10 -8.25 -11.86
CA GLN A 162 -19.45 -7.90 -12.34
C GLN A 162 -19.56 -6.43 -12.77
N GLY A 163 -18.78 -5.55 -12.13
CA GLY A 163 -18.91 -4.10 -12.25
C GLY A 163 -19.69 -3.53 -11.05
N PRO A 164 -19.24 -2.39 -10.47
CA PRO A 164 -19.87 -1.80 -9.28
C PRO A 164 -21.36 -1.50 -9.42
N ASP A 165 -21.80 -1.10 -10.61
CA ASP A 165 -23.19 -0.80 -10.94
C ASP A 165 -24.09 -2.03 -10.89
N LYS A 166 -23.57 -3.21 -11.27
CA LYS A 166 -24.31 -4.48 -11.20
C LYS A 166 -24.28 -5.10 -9.81
N PHE A 167 -23.12 -5.08 -9.16
CA PHE A 167 -22.96 -5.66 -7.83
C PHE A 167 -23.67 -4.82 -6.75
N LEU A 168 -23.68 -3.50 -6.89
CA LEU A 168 -24.32 -2.53 -5.99
C LEU A 168 -25.16 -1.52 -6.79
N PRO A 169 -26.36 -1.90 -7.27
CA PRO A 169 -27.23 -1.01 -8.03
C PRO A 169 -27.53 0.30 -7.29
N GLY A 170 -27.30 1.44 -7.94
CA GLY A 170 -27.44 2.77 -7.35
C GLY A 170 -26.23 3.24 -6.54
N THR A 171 -25.10 2.53 -6.61
CA THR A 171 -23.83 3.01 -6.03
C THR A 171 -23.37 4.29 -6.72
N LYS A 172 -22.69 5.16 -5.95
CA LYS A 172 -21.99 6.34 -6.49
C LYS A 172 -20.58 6.01 -6.97
N MET A 173 -20.12 4.77 -6.76
CA MET A 173 -18.80 4.32 -7.20
C MET A 173 -18.72 4.35 -8.74
N PRO A 174 -17.72 5.02 -9.34
CA PRO A 174 -17.51 4.97 -10.78
C PRO A 174 -17.34 3.54 -11.28
N VAL A 175 -17.82 3.26 -12.50
CA VAL A 175 -17.71 1.93 -13.08
C VAL A 175 -16.24 1.59 -13.32
N GLN A 176 -15.80 0.52 -12.66
CA GLN A 176 -14.54 -0.14 -12.92
C GLN A 176 -14.81 -1.64 -12.96
N GLN A 177 -14.99 -2.18 -14.17
CA GLN A 177 -15.08 -3.61 -14.39
C GLN A 177 -13.71 -4.15 -14.83
N VAL A 178 -13.29 -5.28 -14.26
CA VAL A 178 -12.05 -5.99 -14.60
C VAL A 178 -12.43 -7.45 -14.89
N PRO A 179 -12.83 -7.77 -16.13
CA PRO A 179 -13.29 -9.11 -16.50
C PRO A 179 -12.15 -10.13 -16.64
N ASP A 180 -10.93 -9.65 -16.87
CA ASP A 180 -9.74 -10.48 -16.88
C ASP A 180 -9.40 -10.94 -15.45
N LYS A 181 -9.41 -12.25 -15.21
CA LYS A 181 -9.28 -12.83 -13.86
C LYS A 181 -7.90 -12.64 -13.26
N GLU A 182 -6.85 -12.66 -14.08
CA GLU A 182 -5.47 -12.48 -13.62
C GLU A 182 -5.23 -11.02 -13.20
N GLN A 183 -5.65 -10.08 -14.05
CA GLN A 183 -5.60 -8.66 -13.73
C GLN A 183 -6.45 -8.31 -12.49
N LEU A 184 -7.61 -8.94 -12.34
CA LEU A 184 -8.45 -8.77 -11.16
C LEU A 184 -7.78 -9.33 -9.90
N ALA A 185 -7.17 -10.52 -9.97
CA ALA A 185 -6.39 -11.08 -8.87
C ALA A 185 -5.27 -10.13 -8.44
N ASN A 186 -4.52 -9.60 -9.40
CA ASN A 186 -3.46 -8.64 -9.16
C ASN A 186 -3.96 -7.35 -8.49
N LEU A 187 -5.12 -6.82 -8.89
CA LEU A 187 -5.74 -5.64 -8.25
C LEU A 187 -6.15 -5.92 -6.80
N VAL A 188 -6.81 -7.05 -6.56
CA VAL A 188 -7.31 -7.43 -5.22
C VAL A 188 -6.15 -7.71 -4.27
N ASP A 189 -5.09 -8.37 -4.75
CA ASP A 189 -3.86 -8.58 -3.98
C ASP A 189 -3.17 -7.25 -3.63
N TYR A 190 -3.03 -6.34 -4.60
CA TYR A 190 -2.43 -5.04 -4.33
C TYR A 190 -3.24 -4.21 -3.32
N LEU A 191 -4.58 -4.25 -3.40
CA LEU A 191 -5.43 -3.65 -2.38
C LEU A 191 -5.14 -4.23 -1.00
N ARG A 192 -4.84 -5.53 -0.90
CA ARG A 192 -4.50 -6.19 0.37
C ARG A 192 -3.19 -5.66 0.91
N VAL A 193 -2.14 -5.74 0.12
CA VAL A 193 -0.82 -5.16 0.42
C VAL A 193 -0.93 -3.74 0.98
N LEU A 194 -1.70 -2.88 0.31
CA LEU A 194 -1.83 -1.48 0.69
C LEU A 194 -2.63 -1.23 1.98
N THR A 195 -3.40 -2.20 2.49
CA THR A 195 -4.40 -1.96 3.54
C THR A 195 -4.31 -2.91 4.74
N THR A 196 -3.53 -3.99 4.67
CA THR A 196 -3.40 -4.96 5.77
C THR A 196 -2.09 -4.88 6.54
N GLY A 197 -1.15 -3.99 6.18
CA GLY A 197 0.22 -4.00 6.70
C GLY A 197 0.37 -4.55 8.11
N GLY A 198 0.88 -5.78 8.23
CA GLY A 198 1.27 -6.38 9.52
C GLY A 198 0.43 -7.52 10.13
N ALA A 199 -0.47 -8.21 9.42
CA ALA A 199 -1.05 -9.44 9.98
C ALA A 199 -1.27 -10.55 8.93
N LYS A 200 -0.24 -11.34 8.69
CA LYS A 200 -0.45 -12.78 8.45
C LYS A 200 -0.74 -13.40 9.83
N GLN A 201 -1.89 -14.05 9.95
CA GLN A 201 -2.12 -15.04 11.02
C GLN A 201 -1.15 -16.20 10.83
#